data_AF-Q8U266-F1
#
_entry.id   AF-Q8U266-F1
#
_cell.length_a   1.000
_cell.length_b   1.000
_cell.length_c   1.000
_cell.angle_alpha   90.00
_cell.angle_beta   90.00
_cell.angle_gamma   90.00
#
_symmetry.space_group_name_H-M   'P 1'
#
loop_
_entity.id
_entity.type
_entity.pdbx_description
1 polymer ?
#
loop_
_entity_poly.entity_id
_entity_poly.type
_entity_poly.pdbx_seq_one_letter_code
_entity_poly.pdbx_strand_id
1 'polypeptide(L)' 'MEELRIKVLTRLAEKALKELEEAYKRIPDTDNGKTYLLRGKERVRLMLNILKEVERDAI' A
#
# COMPACT_ATOMS: atom_id res chain seq x y z
N MET A 1 -2.28 -22.93 -2.40
CA MET A 1 -2.89 -21.95 -3.33
C MET A 1 -3.16 -20.62 -2.65
N GLU A 2 -3.71 -20.63 -1.44
CA GLU A 2 -4.03 -19.42 -0.67
C GLU A 2 -2.79 -18.63 -0.22
N GLU A 3 -1.76 -19.30 0.32
CA GLU A 3 -0.48 -18.66 0.65
C GLU A 3 0.19 -17.95 -0.54
N LEU A 4 0.18 -18.60 -1.71
CA LEU A 4 0.74 -18.00 -2.93
C LEU A 4 -0.04 -16.74 -3.33
N ARG A 5 -1.36 -16.77 -3.18
CA ARG A 5 -2.22 -15.60 -3.44
C ARG A 5 -1.91 -14.46 -2.48
N ILE A 6 -1.76 -14.75 -1.19
CA ILE A 6 -1.38 -13.75 -0.17
C ILE A 6 -0.03 -13.13 -0.53
N LYS A 7 1.00 -13.94 -0.82
CA LYS A 7 2.33 -13.44 -1.23
C LYS A 7 2.29 -12.55 -2.47
N VAL A 8 1.48 -12.89 -3.47
CA VAL A 8 1.30 -12.06 -4.67
C VAL A 8 0.63 -10.72 -4.30
N LEU A 9 -0.43 -10.75 -3.50
CA LEU A 9 -1.12 -9.54 -3.05
C LEU A 9 -0.20 -8.64 -2.20
N THR A 10 0.60 -9.21 -1.31
CA THR A 10 1.59 -8.49 -0.50
C THR A 10 2.57 -7.74 -1.39
N ARG A 11 3.17 -8.42 -2.37
CA ARG A 11 4.12 -7.78 -3.32
C ARG A 11 3.49 -6.66 -4.14
N LEU A 12 2.24 -6.85 -4.58
CA LEU A 12 1.50 -5.82 -5.31
C LEU A 12 1.22 -4.60 -4.44
N ALA A 13 0.78 -4.81 -3.20
CA ALA A 13 0.53 -3.73 -2.24
C ALA A 13 1.83 -2.98 -1.88
N GLU A 14 2.96 -3.68 -1.72
CA GLU A 14 4.28 -3.06 -1.49
C GLU A 14 4.70 -2.17 -2.65
N LYS A 15 4.56 -2.66 -3.89
CA LYS A 15 4.88 -1.88 -5.08
C LYS A 15 3.98 -0.65 -5.22
N ALA A 16 2.68 -0.83 -5.05
CA ALA A 16 1.73 0.28 -5.08
C ALA A 16 2.03 1.33 -4.00
N LEU A 17 2.35 0.89 -2.77
CA LEU A 17 2.70 1.80 -1.68
C LEU A 17 3.95 2.63 -2.01
N LYS A 18 4.99 2.00 -2.57
CA LYS A 18 6.21 2.68 -3.01
C LYS A 18 5.92 3.74 -4.08
N GLU A 19 5.15 3.38 -5.11
CA GLU A 19 4.79 4.31 -6.19
C GLU A 19 3.98 5.52 -5.67
N LEU A 20 3.04 5.27 -4.73
CA LEU A 20 2.26 6.33 -4.08
C LEU A 20 3.13 7.23 -3.19
N GLU A 21 4.12 6.68 -2.48
CA GLU A 21 5.09 7.46 -1.71
C GLU A 21 5.94 8.36 -2.60
N GLU A 22 6.40 7.86 -3.74
CA GLU A 22 7.14 8.66 -4.72
C GLU A 22 6.28 9.75 -5.33
N ALA A 23 5.03 9.44 -5.72
CA ALA A 23 4.09 10.42 -6.21
C ALA A 23 3.82 11.52 -5.16
N TYR A 24 3.62 11.13 -3.90
CA TYR A 24 3.35 12.07 -2.80
C TYR A 24 4.48 13.06 -2.58
N LYS A 25 5.74 12.62 -2.73
CA LYS A 25 6.93 13.49 -2.62
C LYS A 25 7.04 14.50 -3.76
N ARG A 26 6.49 14.19 -4.94
CA ARG A 26 6.60 15.03 -6.14
C ARG A 26 5.51 16.09 -6.25
N ILE A 27 4.36 15.87 -5.61
CA ILE A 27 3.25 16.82 -5.65
C ILE A 27 3.52 17.99 -4.68
N PRO A 28 3.41 19.27 -5.12
CA PRO A 28 3.52 20.44 -4.25
C PRO A 28 2.46 20.45 -3.14
N ASP A 29 2.77 21.04 -1.98
CA ASP A 29 1.81 21.14 -0.87
C ASP A 29 0.60 22.04 -1.18
N THR A 30 0.73 22.92 -2.17
CA THR A 30 -0.36 23.78 -2.67
C THR A 30 -1.36 23.05 -3.57
N ASP A 31 -1.05 21.82 -3.98
CA ASP A 31 -1.96 21.00 -4.78
C ASP A 31 -2.92 20.24 -3.85
N ASN A 32 -4.21 20.60 -3.93
CA ASN A 32 -5.28 19.98 -3.15
C ASN A 32 -5.40 18.46 -3.41
N GLY A 33 -4.95 17.98 -4.58
CA GLY A 33 -4.86 16.56 -4.93
C GLY A 33 -3.92 15.77 -4.01
N LYS A 34 -2.93 16.43 -3.38
CA LYS A 34 -1.97 15.81 -2.47
C LYS A 34 -2.64 15.15 -1.27
N THR A 35 -3.71 15.75 -0.75
CA THR A 35 -4.51 15.21 0.37
C THR A 35 -5.20 13.90 -0.02
N TYR A 36 -5.75 13.83 -1.24
CA TYR A 36 -6.40 12.60 -1.73
C TYR A 36 -5.38 11.50 -1.99
N LEU A 37 -4.20 11.86 -2.53
CA LEU A 37 -3.10 10.92 -2.70
C LEU A 37 -2.61 10.36 -1.36
N LEU A 38 -2.49 11.20 -0.32
CA LEU A 38 -2.16 10.76 1.04
C LEU A 38 -3.15 9.72 1.54
N ARG A 39 -4.46 9.98 1.39
CA ARG A 39 -5.51 9.06 1.82
C ARG A 39 -5.44 7.72 1.06
N GLY A 40 -5.18 7.77 -0.24
CA GLY A 40 -4.99 6.56 -1.05
C GLY A 40 -3.78 5.74 -0.57
N LYS A 41 -2.65 6.40 -0.33
CA LYS A 41 -1.44 5.80 0.21
C LYS A 41 -1.67 5.12 1.56
N GLU A 42 -2.34 5.78 2.50
CA GLU A 42 -2.60 5.20 3.83
C GLU A 42 -3.54 3.98 3.74
N ARG A 43 -4.51 3.96 2.81
CA ARG A 43 -5.35 2.77 2.58
C ARG A 43 -4.52 1.58 2.09
N VAL A 44 -3.59 1.78 1.17
CA VAL A 44 -2.70 0.71 0.68
C VAL A 44 -1.79 0.22 1.81
N ARG A 45 -1.29 1.12 2.67
CA ARG A 45 -0.52 0.74 3.86
C ARG A 45 -1.34 -0.14 4.81
N LEU A 46 -2.61 0.20 5.07
CA LEU A 46 -3.50 -0.62 5.90
C LEU A 46 -3.75 -2.00 5.28
N MET A 47 -4.01 -2.06 3.98
CA MET A 47 -4.16 -3.34 3.27
C MET A 47 -2.90 -4.21 3.38
N LEU A 48 -1.72 -3.61 3.24
CA LEU A 48 -0.46 -4.31 3.38
C LEU A 48 -0.26 -4.86 4.79
N ASN A 49 -0.65 -4.11 5.83
CA ASN A 49 -0.59 -4.58 7.21
C ASN A 49 -1.50 -5.79 7.44
N ILE A 50 -2.75 -5.74 6.95
CA ILE A 50 -3.68 -6.87 7.03
C ILE A 50 -3.10 -8.11 6.32
N LEU A 51 -2.52 -7.94 5.13
CA LEU A 51 -1.92 -9.04 4.38
C LEU A 51 -0.74 -9.67 5.15
N LYS A 52 0.07 -8.87 5.84
CA LYS A 52 1.18 -9.35 6.68
C LYS A 52 0.70 -10.04 7.96
N GLU A 53 -0.41 -9.59 8.54
CA GLU A 53 -1.05 -10.26 9.67
C GLU A 53 -1.59 -11.63 9.24
N VAL A 54 -2.33 -11.69 8.13
CA VAL A 54 -2.84 -12.95 7.58
C VAL A 54 -1.70 -13.92 7.22
N GLU A 55 -0.60 -13.43 6.64
CA GLU A 55 0.58 -14.26 6.34
C GLU A 55 1.23 -14.80 7.63
N ARG A 56 1.21 -14.05 8.73
CA ARG A 56 1.74 -14.48 10.03
C ARG A 56 0.86 -15.54 10.69
N ASP A 57 -0.46 -15.36 10.66
CA ASP A 57 -1.42 -16.27 11.30
C ASP A 57 -1.58 -17.60 10.54
N ALA A 58 -1.14 -17.65 9.27
CA ALA A 58 -1.14 -18.86 8.45
C ALA A 58 0.09 -19.77 8.64
N ILE A 59 1.10 -19.32 9.40
CA ILE A 59 2.36 -20.03 9.70
C ILE A 59 2.28 -20.64 11.10
#